data_AF-A0A9R0WA41-F1
#
_entry.id   AF-A0A9R0WA41-F1
#
_cell.length_a   1.000
_cell.length_b   1.000
_cell.length_c   1.000
_cell.angle_alpha   90.00
_cell.angle_beta   90.00
_cell.angle_gamma   90.00
#
_symmetry.space_group_name_H-M   'P 1'
#
loop_
_entity.id
_entity.type
_entity.pdbx_description
1 polymer ?
#
loop_
_entity_poly.entity_id
_entity_poly.type
_entity_poly.pdbx_seq_one_letter_code
_entity_poly.pdbx_strand_id
1 'polypeptide(L)'
;MLLFAPTPPPSPATAHRRPGGSAASCIRCSSVRELDRSPSRPPLPPLAEAKRVVLVRHGQSTWNADGRIQGSSDFSVLTPKGESQAETSRLMLLADSFDACFTSPLARSRRTAEIIWDSRDKDLIPDYDLREIDLYSFQGLLKHEGKEKYGALFQQWQKNPSDCSIDGHYPVRELWDRAQGCWERILTHEGKSVLVVAHNAVNQALVATSLGLGTEYFRTLLQSNCGASVLDFTPQPGGRPPSVCLNRLNQTPNSPISAESSAGRKSSKRIILVCQGATQSSSEGSLGGVGYAPLNMLGVIQAQKTAELLLDLKVNSIICSPQVAAVDTATAICEVQEAADCLGADCVPRYVEMKNLFGLEIDDAFLTKQKSLEQIVQSGWMGGMEHQKLKTLWAQSEDAWQALVNELPDDDGADSDRVVVAIGHPAIHLALLCRCLDLTMDYMPSFHLDDGSISVIDFPDGPKGGGIVRCTNYTAHLGRWSVPITKSTENNDEF
;
A
#
# COMPACT_ATOMS: atom_id res chain seq x y z
N MET A 1 -33.53 -29.63 55.21
CA MET A 1 -34.40 -28.43 55.19
C MET A 1 -34.10 -27.73 53.86
N LEU A 2 -34.67 -28.18 52.73
CA LEU A 2 -35.99 -27.83 52.16
C LEU A 2 -36.13 -26.29 52.05
N LEU A 3 -36.38 -25.62 50.92
CA LEU A 3 -36.90 -25.98 49.58
C LEU A 3 -36.63 -24.82 48.58
N PHE A 4 -36.47 -25.16 47.29
CA PHE A 4 -37.13 -24.66 46.05
C PHE A 4 -37.57 -23.18 45.93
N ALA A 5 -37.57 -22.49 44.78
CA ALA A 5 -37.87 -22.90 43.40
C ALA A 5 -37.39 -21.84 42.36
N PRO A 6 -37.29 -22.21 41.05
CA PRO A 6 -37.09 -21.29 39.93
C PRO A 6 -38.42 -20.89 39.24
N THR A 7 -38.47 -19.73 38.58
CA THR A 7 -39.61 -19.28 37.75
C THR A 7 -39.39 -19.50 36.24
N PRO A 8 -40.46 -19.69 35.44
CA PRO A 8 -40.45 -20.38 34.14
C PRO A 8 -40.48 -19.44 32.91
N PRO A 9 -40.30 -19.97 31.69
CA PRO A 9 -40.44 -19.21 30.44
C PRO A 9 -41.91 -19.16 29.98
N PRO A 10 -42.31 -18.18 29.14
CA PRO A 10 -43.65 -18.14 28.57
C PRO A 10 -43.79 -19.07 27.34
N SER A 11 -44.96 -19.69 27.24
CA SER A 11 -45.43 -20.60 26.17
C SER A 11 -46.41 -19.90 25.19
N PRO A 12 -46.76 -20.52 24.05
CA PRO A 12 -47.14 -19.85 22.81
C PRO A 12 -48.65 -19.73 22.55
N ALA A 13 -49.04 -18.73 21.75
CA ALA A 13 -50.33 -18.57 21.07
C ALA A 13 -50.18 -17.36 20.10
N THR A 14 -50.71 -17.25 18.89
CA THR A 14 -51.69 -18.01 18.10
C THR A 14 -51.61 -17.47 16.66
N ALA A 15 -51.90 -18.32 15.68
CA ALA A 15 -51.88 -18.01 14.26
C ALA A 15 -53.07 -17.13 13.81
N HIS A 16 -52.79 -16.14 12.95
CA HIS A 16 -53.76 -15.60 12.00
C HIS A 16 -53.19 -15.64 10.57
N ARG A 17 -54.01 -16.12 9.63
CA ARG A 17 -53.73 -16.37 8.21
C ARG A 17 -53.88 -15.10 7.34
N ARG A 18 -52.87 -14.86 6.48
CA ARG A 18 -52.87 -14.55 5.00
C ARG A 18 -53.67 -13.34 4.47
N PRO A 19 -53.26 -12.66 3.35
CA PRO A 19 -52.71 -13.28 2.13
C PRO A 19 -51.62 -12.52 1.33
N GLY A 20 -50.95 -13.29 0.44
CA GLY A 20 -50.52 -12.97 -0.93
C GLY A 20 -49.85 -11.64 -1.28
N GLY A 21 -48.63 -11.71 -1.83
CA GLY A 21 -48.01 -10.62 -2.58
C GLY A 21 -46.64 -10.99 -3.13
N SER A 22 -46.59 -11.43 -4.38
CA SER A 22 -45.37 -11.50 -5.19
C SER A 22 -44.86 -10.10 -5.48
N ALA A 23 -43.58 -9.82 -5.25
CA ALA A 23 -42.80 -8.88 -6.05
C ALA A 23 -41.31 -9.05 -5.73
N ALA A 24 -40.56 -9.52 -6.73
CA ALA A 24 -39.15 -9.21 -6.85
C ALA A 24 -38.99 -7.69 -6.88
N SER A 25 -38.06 -7.16 -6.09
CA SER A 25 -37.56 -5.80 -6.26
C SER A 25 -36.09 -5.76 -5.91
N CYS A 26 -35.31 -5.70 -6.97
CA CYS A 26 -33.93 -5.29 -7.00
C CYS A 26 -33.87 -3.82 -6.54
N ILE A 27 -33.10 -3.51 -5.50
CA ILE A 27 -32.73 -2.11 -5.19
C ILE A 27 -31.21 -2.04 -5.10
N ARG A 28 -30.65 -1.53 -6.19
CA ARG A 28 -29.30 -0.99 -6.35
C ARG A 28 -29.27 0.43 -5.76
N CYS A 29 -28.10 0.80 -5.24
CA CYS A 29 -27.56 2.15 -5.00
C CYS A 29 -28.38 3.15 -4.18
N SER A 30 -27.85 3.54 -3.02
CA SER A 30 -27.15 4.83 -2.81
C SER A 30 -27.24 5.28 -1.35
N SER A 31 -26.11 5.41 -0.68
CA SER A 31 -25.77 6.61 0.09
C SER A 31 -24.35 6.46 0.60
N VAL A 32 -23.52 7.41 0.14
CA VAL A 32 -22.28 7.83 0.78
C VAL A 32 -22.55 7.87 2.29
N ARG A 33 -21.87 7.01 3.06
CA ARG A 33 -21.87 7.16 4.51
C ARG A 33 -21.19 8.50 4.77
N GLU A 34 -21.96 9.49 5.18
CA GLU A 34 -21.42 10.66 5.88
C GLU A 34 -20.55 10.10 7.01
N LEU A 35 -19.24 10.21 6.82
CA LEU A 35 -18.23 9.89 7.81
C LEU A 35 -18.55 10.70 9.06
N ASP A 36 -18.98 9.99 10.10
CA ASP A 36 -19.21 10.52 11.42
C ASP A 36 -17.93 11.27 11.85
N ARG A 37 -18.04 12.59 11.96
CA ARG A 37 -16.91 13.47 12.28
C ARG A 37 -16.48 13.18 13.71
N SER A 38 -15.50 12.28 13.83
CA SER A 38 -14.62 12.22 14.99
C SER A 38 -14.12 13.64 15.35
N PRO A 39 -13.90 13.95 16.65
CA PRO A 39 -13.48 15.28 17.08
C PRO A 39 -12.31 15.75 16.20
N SER A 40 -12.43 16.98 15.68
CA SER A 40 -11.55 17.54 14.66
C SER A 40 -10.09 17.34 15.06
N ARG A 41 -9.44 16.39 14.38
CA ARG A 41 -8.02 16.09 14.60
C ARG A 41 -7.19 17.35 14.30
N PRO A 42 -6.21 17.69 15.14
CA PRO A 42 -5.33 18.82 14.85
C PRO A 42 -4.66 18.60 13.48
N PRO A 43 -4.63 19.62 12.62
CA PRO A 43 -3.94 19.51 11.34
C PRO A 43 -2.43 19.43 11.56
N LEU A 44 -1.70 18.93 10.54
CA LEU A 44 -0.23 18.94 10.54
C LEU A 44 0.30 20.38 10.74
N PRO A 45 1.42 20.55 11.46
CA PRO A 45 2.00 21.87 11.67
C PRO A 45 2.42 22.50 10.32
N PRO A 46 2.26 23.82 10.16
CA PRO A 46 2.73 24.50 8.95
C PRO A 46 4.25 24.41 8.84
N LEU A 47 4.75 24.33 7.61
CA LEU A 47 6.17 24.24 7.31
C LEU A 47 6.70 25.54 6.72
N ALA A 48 7.92 25.91 7.10
CA ALA A 48 8.66 27.00 6.45
C ALA A 48 9.37 26.53 5.16
N GLU A 49 9.80 25.26 5.12
CA GLU A 49 10.55 24.66 4.02
C GLU A 49 10.07 23.23 3.77
N ALA A 50 10.29 22.73 2.54
CA ALA A 50 9.92 21.36 2.18
C ALA A 50 10.73 20.33 2.97
N LYS A 51 10.06 19.22 3.31
CA LYS A 51 10.63 18.12 4.07
C LYS A 51 10.36 16.79 3.37
N ARG A 52 11.34 15.89 3.44
CA ARG A 52 11.23 14.49 3.04
C ARG A 52 11.36 13.62 4.27
N VAL A 53 10.42 12.71 4.47
CA VAL A 53 10.42 11.77 5.58
C VAL A 53 10.41 10.35 5.03
N VAL A 54 11.41 9.55 5.41
CA VAL A 54 11.53 8.14 5.05
C VAL A 54 11.20 7.30 6.26
N LEU A 55 10.09 6.56 6.20
CA LEU A 55 9.65 5.63 7.24
C LEU A 55 10.20 4.24 6.92
N VAL A 56 10.87 3.59 7.88
CA VAL A 56 11.36 2.23 7.78
C VAL A 56 10.79 1.38 8.92
N ARG A 57 10.23 0.23 8.60
CA ARG A 57 9.84 -0.76 9.61
C ARG A 57 11.07 -1.56 10.07
N HIS A 58 11.16 -1.92 11.35
CA HIS A 58 12.21 -2.80 11.85
C HIS A 58 12.37 -4.12 11.05
N GLY A 59 13.58 -4.68 11.03
CA GLY A 59 13.86 -6.01 10.45
C GLY A 59 13.12 -7.14 11.16
N GLN A 60 13.13 -8.35 10.59
CA GLN A 60 12.48 -9.51 11.23
C GLN A 60 12.97 -9.69 12.68
N SER A 61 12.05 -9.77 13.63
CA SER A 61 12.35 -10.08 15.03
C SER A 61 12.12 -11.55 15.36
N THR A 62 12.61 -12.01 16.51
CA THR A 62 12.37 -13.37 17.02
C THR A 62 10.87 -13.68 17.09
N TRP A 63 10.06 -12.74 17.57
CA TRP A 63 8.60 -12.93 17.61
C TRP A 63 7.92 -12.81 16.24
N ASN A 64 8.54 -12.16 15.24
CA ASN A 64 8.05 -12.30 13.87
C ASN A 64 8.25 -13.74 13.38
N ALA A 65 9.45 -14.30 13.59
CA ALA A 65 9.78 -15.67 13.20
C ALA A 65 8.87 -16.70 13.91
N ASP A 66 8.56 -16.46 15.19
CA ASP A 66 7.67 -17.34 15.96
C ASP A 66 6.17 -17.14 15.66
N GLY A 67 5.79 -16.12 14.87
CA GLY A 67 4.38 -15.78 14.64
C GLY A 67 3.64 -15.24 15.88
N ARG A 68 4.38 -14.65 16.83
CA ARG A 68 3.88 -14.13 18.12
C ARG A 68 3.43 -12.67 18.00
N ILE A 69 2.34 -12.32 18.69
CA ILE A 69 1.77 -10.98 18.74
C ILE A 69 2.69 -10.09 19.58
N GLN A 70 3.37 -9.13 18.97
CA GLN A 70 4.36 -8.28 19.64
C GLN A 70 3.72 -7.13 20.41
N GLY A 71 2.91 -6.34 19.70
CA GLY A 71 2.52 -5.01 20.17
C GLY A 71 3.75 -4.21 20.61
N SER A 72 3.60 -3.41 21.66
CA SER A 72 4.64 -2.55 22.22
C SER A 72 5.61 -3.25 23.17
N SER A 73 5.54 -4.58 23.30
CA SER A 73 6.50 -5.35 24.10
C SER A 73 7.92 -5.21 23.58
N ASP A 74 8.88 -5.12 24.51
CA ASP A 74 10.31 -5.01 24.22
C ASP A 74 11.10 -6.32 24.41
N PHE A 75 10.41 -7.46 24.49
CA PHE A 75 11.06 -8.77 24.67
C PHE A 75 11.68 -9.35 23.40
N SER A 76 11.29 -8.86 22.21
CA SER A 76 11.78 -9.37 20.93
C SER A 76 12.99 -8.58 20.43
N VAL A 77 13.97 -9.30 19.90
CA VAL A 77 15.18 -8.75 19.26
C VAL A 77 15.20 -9.11 17.78
N LEU A 78 16.08 -8.50 17.00
CA LEU A 78 16.27 -8.89 15.60
C LEU A 78 16.82 -10.31 15.48
N THR A 79 16.39 -11.03 14.44
CA THR A 79 17.05 -12.27 14.00
C THR A 79 18.25 -11.93 13.11
N PRO A 80 19.15 -12.89 12.80
CA PRO A 80 20.19 -12.67 11.79
C PRO A 80 19.62 -12.28 10.42
N LYS A 81 18.46 -12.84 10.04
CA LYS A 81 17.71 -12.43 8.85
C LYS A 81 17.25 -10.98 8.96
N GLY A 82 16.77 -10.54 10.12
CA GLY A 82 16.39 -9.17 10.38
C GLY A 82 17.55 -8.18 10.30
N GLU A 83 18.75 -8.55 10.76
CA GLU A 83 19.95 -7.73 10.61
C GLU A 83 20.40 -7.63 9.14
N SER A 84 20.38 -8.75 8.40
CA SER A 84 20.65 -8.75 6.96
C SER A 84 19.67 -7.87 6.16
N GLN A 85 18.37 -7.92 6.51
CA GLN A 85 17.37 -7.03 5.94
C GLN A 85 17.69 -5.55 6.20
N ALA A 86 18.14 -5.22 7.41
CA ALA A 86 18.50 -3.85 7.77
C ALA A 86 19.71 -3.35 6.96
N GLU A 87 20.71 -4.22 6.72
CA GLU A 87 21.86 -3.88 5.88
C GLU A 87 21.45 -3.69 4.41
N THR A 88 20.55 -4.51 3.87
CA THR A 88 20.01 -4.27 2.52
C THR A 88 19.29 -2.91 2.44
N SER A 89 18.48 -2.56 3.44
CA SER A 89 17.85 -1.24 3.48
C SER A 89 18.85 -0.10 3.62
N ARG A 90 19.95 -0.29 4.36
CA ARG A 90 21.06 0.65 4.41
C ARG A 90 21.65 0.89 3.02
N LEU A 91 21.91 -0.17 2.25
CA LEU A 91 22.43 -0.07 0.88
C LEU A 91 21.45 0.63 -0.06
N MET A 92 20.15 0.33 0.06
CA MET A 92 19.10 1.00 -0.71
C MET A 92 19.03 2.50 -0.42
N LEU A 93 19.27 2.90 0.83
CA LEU A 93 19.21 4.28 1.30
C LEU A 93 20.60 4.95 1.35
N LEU A 94 21.62 4.35 0.71
CA LEU A 94 23.00 4.82 0.79
C LEU A 94 23.19 6.17 0.09
N ALA A 95 22.45 6.40 -0.99
CA ALA A 95 22.49 7.65 -1.74
C ALA A 95 21.64 8.77 -1.09
N ASP A 96 20.78 8.42 -0.13
CA ASP A 96 19.95 9.37 0.60
C ASP A 96 20.75 10.04 1.72
N SER A 97 20.72 11.38 1.71
CA SER A 97 21.22 12.19 2.81
C SER A 97 20.11 12.41 3.84
N PHE A 98 20.43 12.26 5.12
CA PHE A 98 19.49 12.48 6.22
C PHE A 98 20.08 13.44 7.24
N ASP A 99 19.25 14.40 7.66
CA ASP A 99 19.58 15.38 8.67
C ASP A 99 19.30 14.90 10.09
N ALA A 100 18.40 13.93 10.24
CA ALA A 100 17.98 13.38 11.53
C ALA A 100 17.46 11.95 11.37
N CYS A 101 17.57 11.16 12.43
CA CYS A 101 16.98 9.83 12.52
C CYS A 101 16.14 9.70 13.77
N PHE A 102 14.81 9.70 13.63
CA PHE A 102 13.92 9.33 14.71
C PHE A 102 13.80 7.81 14.81
N THR A 103 13.73 7.28 16.01
CA THR A 103 13.56 5.83 16.19
C THR A 103 12.66 5.49 17.37
N SER A 104 11.88 4.42 17.22
CA SER A 104 11.21 3.81 18.37
C SER A 104 12.23 3.34 19.40
N PRO A 105 11.95 3.45 20.71
CA PRO A 105 12.86 2.97 21.74
C PRO A 105 12.95 1.44 21.82
N LEU A 106 12.05 0.69 21.17
CA LEU A 106 12.03 -0.77 21.25
C LEU A 106 13.25 -1.38 20.55
N ALA A 107 13.89 -2.36 21.20
CA ALA A 107 15.19 -2.93 20.85
C ALA A 107 15.31 -3.33 19.37
N ARG A 108 14.31 -4.03 18.82
CA ARG A 108 14.27 -4.41 17.40
C ARG A 108 14.34 -3.23 16.43
N SER A 109 13.68 -2.12 16.78
CA SER A 109 13.62 -0.92 15.94
C SER A 109 14.87 -0.09 16.10
N ARG A 110 15.33 0.12 17.34
CA ARG A 110 16.60 0.78 17.63
C ARG A 110 17.77 0.08 16.94
N ARG A 111 17.87 -1.26 17.04
CA ARG A 111 18.92 -2.02 16.38
C ARG A 111 18.88 -1.89 14.85
N THR A 112 17.68 -1.87 14.27
CA THR A 112 17.52 -1.61 12.82
C THR A 112 18.03 -0.20 12.47
N ALA A 113 17.69 0.79 13.30
CA ALA A 113 18.14 2.17 13.11
C ALA A 113 19.66 2.28 13.19
N GLU A 114 20.30 1.65 14.18
CA GLU A 114 21.76 1.60 14.33
C GLU A 114 22.44 1.07 13.06
N ILE A 115 21.95 -0.05 12.49
CA ILE A 115 22.52 -0.64 11.27
C ILE A 115 22.37 0.30 10.07
N ILE A 116 21.19 0.89 9.87
CA ILE A 116 20.94 1.80 8.74
C ILE A 116 21.70 3.12 8.91
N TRP A 117 21.90 3.55 10.16
CA TRP A 117 22.48 4.85 10.50
C TRP A 117 24.01 4.83 10.64
N ASP A 118 24.61 3.66 10.85
CA ASP A 118 26.02 3.32 11.17
C ASP A 118 27.13 4.23 10.61
N SER A 119 26.92 4.87 9.45
CA SER A 119 27.90 5.75 8.79
C SER A 119 27.65 7.26 8.94
N ARG A 120 26.72 7.67 9.80
CA ARG A 120 26.30 9.08 9.95
C ARG A 120 26.67 9.60 11.34
N ASP A 121 27.26 10.80 11.39
CA ASP A 121 27.85 11.39 12.61
C ASP A 121 26.84 11.88 13.66
N LYS A 122 25.54 11.90 13.35
CA LYS A 122 24.50 12.43 14.24
C LYS A 122 23.91 11.35 15.12
N ASP A 123 23.45 11.70 16.31
CA ASP A 123 22.79 10.75 17.21
C ASP A 123 21.39 10.34 16.73
N LEU A 124 20.96 9.14 17.11
CA LEU A 124 19.57 8.71 16.97
C LEU A 124 18.68 9.47 17.96
N ILE A 125 17.50 9.90 17.50
CA ILE A 125 16.51 10.63 18.30
C ILE A 125 15.41 9.64 18.72
N PRO A 126 15.43 9.11 19.96
CA PRO A 126 14.37 8.22 20.41
C PRO A 126 13.06 8.99 20.62
N ASP A 127 11.97 8.48 20.08
CA ASP A 127 10.62 8.97 20.34
C ASP A 127 9.76 7.81 20.85
N TYR A 128 9.29 7.92 22.10
CA TYR A 128 8.50 6.88 22.74
C TYR A 128 7.23 6.56 21.96
N ASP A 129 6.60 7.56 21.34
CA ASP A 129 5.35 7.40 20.62
C ASP A 129 5.53 6.71 19.26
N LEU A 130 6.78 6.50 18.80
CA LEU A 130 7.07 5.65 17.67
C LEU A 130 7.05 4.15 18.01
N ARG A 131 6.82 3.73 19.27
CA ARG A 131 6.63 2.31 19.60
C ARG A 131 5.46 1.68 18.85
N GLU A 132 5.43 0.37 18.75
CA GLU A 132 4.33 -0.34 18.07
C GLU A 132 2.99 -0.13 18.79
N ILE A 133 1.88 -0.48 18.12
CA ILE A 133 0.54 -0.51 18.72
C ILE A 133 0.51 -1.33 20.02
N ASP A 134 -0.15 -0.84 21.06
CA ASP A 134 -0.38 -1.62 22.28
C ASP A 134 -1.47 -2.65 22.03
N LEU A 135 -1.15 -3.93 22.21
CA LEU A 135 -2.14 -5.01 22.10
C LEU A 135 -2.47 -5.65 23.44
N TYR A 136 -2.01 -5.03 24.53
CA TYR A 136 -2.37 -5.35 25.91
C TYR A 136 -2.33 -6.87 26.17
N SER A 137 -3.44 -7.47 26.60
CA SER A 137 -3.53 -8.90 26.92
C SER A 137 -3.30 -9.86 25.75
N PHE A 138 -3.23 -9.39 24.50
CA PHE A 138 -2.83 -10.22 23.36
C PHE A 138 -1.31 -10.34 23.22
N GLN A 139 -0.54 -9.40 23.79
CA GLN A 139 0.90 -9.37 23.61
C GLN A 139 1.55 -10.63 24.18
N GLY A 140 2.50 -11.15 23.42
CA GLY A 140 3.17 -12.39 23.74
C GLY A 140 2.37 -13.62 23.33
N LEU A 141 1.14 -13.58 22.86
CA LEU A 141 0.46 -14.82 22.41
C LEU A 141 0.81 -15.18 20.97
N LEU A 142 0.90 -16.47 20.68
CA LEU A 142 0.78 -16.97 19.31
C LEU A 142 -0.65 -16.69 18.80
N LYS A 143 -0.81 -16.54 17.48
CA LYS A 143 -2.13 -16.25 16.89
C LYS A 143 -3.20 -17.29 17.27
N HIS A 144 -2.83 -18.57 17.33
CA HIS A 144 -3.77 -19.64 17.69
C HIS A 144 -4.14 -19.59 19.18
N GLU A 145 -3.18 -19.31 20.07
CA GLU A 145 -3.42 -19.12 21.50
C GLU A 145 -4.35 -17.92 21.75
N GLY A 146 -4.13 -16.81 21.05
CA GLY A 146 -4.99 -15.63 21.12
C GLY A 146 -6.43 -15.93 20.67
N LYS A 147 -6.58 -16.71 19.59
CA LYS A 147 -7.89 -17.15 19.11
C LYS A 147 -8.60 -18.06 20.11
N GLU A 148 -7.88 -19.01 20.70
CA GLU A 148 -8.43 -19.93 21.71
C GLU A 148 -8.86 -19.19 22.98
N LYS A 149 -8.00 -18.29 23.48
CA LYS A 149 -8.22 -17.58 24.74
C LYS A 149 -9.26 -16.47 24.66
N TYR A 150 -9.30 -15.71 23.56
CA TYR A 150 -10.13 -14.51 23.44
C TYR A 150 -11.26 -14.62 22.42
N GLY A 151 -11.35 -15.73 21.66
CA GLY A 151 -12.50 -16.09 20.83
C GLY A 151 -13.06 -14.95 19.98
N ALA A 152 -14.25 -14.47 20.33
CA ALA A 152 -14.95 -13.39 19.64
C ALA A 152 -14.17 -12.07 19.59
N LEU A 153 -13.46 -11.72 20.66
CA LEU A 153 -12.66 -10.49 20.69
C LEU A 153 -11.50 -10.56 19.69
N PHE A 154 -10.85 -11.73 19.58
CA PHE A 154 -9.81 -11.94 18.58
C PHE A 154 -10.35 -11.86 17.15
N GLN A 155 -11.57 -12.35 16.90
CA GLN A 155 -12.25 -12.19 15.61
C GLN A 155 -12.60 -10.73 15.32
N GLN A 156 -13.03 -9.97 16.32
CA GLN A 156 -13.28 -8.54 16.19
C GLN A 156 -11.99 -7.79 15.84
N TRP A 157 -10.87 -8.09 16.50
CA TRP A 157 -9.55 -7.56 16.15
C TRP A 157 -9.13 -7.86 14.71
N GLN A 158 -9.57 -8.97 14.14
CA GLN A 158 -9.27 -9.31 12.75
C GLN A 158 -10.13 -8.53 11.77
N LYS A 159 -11.45 -8.44 12.01
CA LYS A 159 -12.44 -7.92 11.06
C LYS A 159 -12.74 -6.43 11.21
N ASN A 160 -12.75 -5.92 12.43
CA ASN A 160 -13.05 -4.53 12.74
C ASN A 160 -12.10 -4.01 13.85
N PRO A 161 -10.80 -3.88 13.56
CA PRO A 161 -9.79 -3.51 14.55
C PRO A 161 -10.01 -2.11 15.15
N SER A 162 -10.62 -1.19 14.41
CA SER A 162 -10.83 0.21 14.83
C SER A 162 -11.85 0.38 15.96
N ASP A 163 -12.79 -0.56 16.07
CA ASP A 163 -13.79 -0.62 17.14
C ASP A 163 -13.50 -1.71 18.18
N CYS A 164 -12.38 -2.41 18.04
CA CYS A 164 -11.99 -3.48 18.95
C CYS A 164 -11.47 -2.89 20.26
N SER A 165 -12.10 -3.26 21.39
CA SER A 165 -11.64 -2.87 22.72
C SER A 165 -10.89 -4.01 23.40
N ILE A 166 -9.60 -3.83 23.67
CA ILE A 166 -8.77 -4.81 24.39
C ILE A 166 -8.46 -4.21 25.76
N ASP A 167 -8.87 -4.90 26.82
CA ASP A 167 -8.68 -4.47 28.22
C ASP A 167 -9.20 -3.04 28.52
N GLY A 168 -10.26 -2.61 27.84
CA GLY A 168 -10.86 -1.27 27.99
C GLY A 168 -10.23 -0.17 27.12
N HIS A 169 -9.23 -0.51 26.32
CA HIS A 169 -8.52 0.40 25.42
C HIS A 169 -8.95 0.19 23.97
N TYR A 170 -8.75 1.19 23.11
CA TYR A 170 -9.02 1.10 21.67
C TYR A 170 -7.71 1.24 20.88
N PRO A 171 -6.95 0.14 20.69
CA PRO A 171 -5.58 0.19 20.20
C PRO A 171 -5.36 1.01 18.93
N VAL A 172 -6.23 0.87 17.93
CA VAL A 172 -6.08 1.57 16.64
C VAL A 172 -6.37 3.06 16.78
N ARG A 173 -7.36 3.44 17.60
CA ARG A 173 -7.71 4.85 17.81
C ARG A 173 -6.58 5.55 18.56
N GLU A 174 -6.10 4.93 19.63
CA GLU A 174 -4.95 5.42 20.42
C GLU A 174 -3.67 5.54 19.56
N LEU A 175 -3.44 4.58 18.65
CA LEU A 175 -2.34 4.63 17.69
C LEU A 175 -2.45 5.82 16.72
N TRP A 176 -3.65 6.10 16.21
CA TRP A 176 -3.90 7.23 15.30
C TRP A 176 -3.71 8.59 15.99
N ASP A 177 -4.11 8.70 17.25
CA ASP A 177 -3.87 9.91 18.05
C ASP A 177 -2.38 10.12 18.29
N ARG A 178 -1.67 9.03 18.60
CA ARG A 178 -0.21 9.05 18.82
C ARG A 178 0.59 9.41 17.57
N ALA A 179 0.19 8.91 16.41
CA ALA A 179 0.81 9.24 15.13
C ALA A 179 0.79 10.75 14.82
N GLN A 180 -0.26 11.46 15.24
CA GLN A 180 -0.34 12.92 15.10
C GLN A 180 0.71 13.64 15.96
N GLY A 181 0.89 13.19 17.21
CA GLY A 181 1.94 13.70 18.10
C GLY A 181 3.35 13.46 17.56
N CYS A 182 3.58 12.32 16.91
CA CYS A 182 4.83 12.05 16.20
C CYS A 182 5.06 13.04 15.04
N TRP A 183 4.04 13.32 14.23
CA TRP A 183 4.16 14.27 13.13
C TRP A 183 4.51 15.67 13.59
N GLU A 184 3.93 16.14 14.70
CA GLU A 184 4.30 17.42 15.31
C GLU A 184 5.81 17.51 15.55
N ARG A 185 6.39 16.50 16.21
CA ARG A 185 7.84 16.48 16.52
C ARG A 185 8.72 16.30 15.28
N ILE A 186 8.34 15.42 14.36
CA ILE A 186 9.10 15.15 13.14
C ILE A 186 9.13 16.39 12.23
N LEU A 187 7.98 17.05 12.06
CA LEU A 187 7.84 18.18 11.13
C LEU A 187 8.36 19.50 11.70
N THR A 188 8.36 19.68 13.02
CA THR A 188 8.94 20.88 13.67
C THR A 188 10.45 20.78 13.90
N HIS A 189 11.05 19.60 13.78
CA HIS A 189 12.50 19.42 13.82
C HIS A 189 13.19 20.22 12.70
N GLU A 190 14.43 20.69 12.90
CA GLU A 190 15.13 21.53 11.90
C GLU A 190 15.54 20.79 10.61
N GLY A 191 15.80 19.48 10.72
CA GLY A 191 16.21 18.63 9.59
C GLY A 191 15.17 18.57 8.46
N LYS A 192 15.63 18.65 7.21
CA LYS A 192 14.79 18.65 5.99
C LYS A 192 14.56 17.25 5.46
N SER A 193 15.57 16.40 5.54
CA SER A 193 15.49 14.98 5.21
C SER A 193 15.55 14.15 6.49
N VAL A 194 14.49 13.44 6.83
CA VAL A 194 14.35 12.73 8.10
C VAL A 194 14.14 11.24 7.86
N LEU A 195 14.97 10.41 8.50
CA LEU A 195 14.75 8.98 8.61
C LEU A 195 13.92 8.69 9.88
N VAL A 196 12.95 7.80 9.79
CA VAL A 196 12.15 7.33 10.93
C VAL A 196 12.15 5.81 10.92
N VAL A 197 12.70 5.18 11.95
CA VAL A 197 12.71 3.72 12.08
C VAL A 197 11.77 3.29 13.19
N ALA A 198 10.71 2.55 12.85
CA ALA A 198 9.64 2.19 13.78
C ALA A 198 9.06 0.80 13.44
N HIS A 199 7.73 0.66 13.43
CA HIS A 199 7.02 -0.63 13.39
C HIS A 199 5.90 -0.66 12.36
N ASN A 200 5.26 -1.82 12.20
CA ASN A 200 4.24 -2.03 11.18
C ASN A 200 3.04 -1.10 11.40
N ALA A 201 2.35 -1.20 12.54
CA ALA A 201 1.10 -0.48 12.72
C ALA A 201 1.33 1.04 12.82
N VAL A 202 2.36 1.47 13.55
CA VAL A 202 2.67 2.91 13.68
C VAL A 202 3.07 3.55 12.35
N ASN A 203 3.82 2.88 11.47
CA ASN A 203 4.12 3.43 10.14
C ASN A 203 2.85 3.55 9.28
N GLN A 204 1.94 2.58 9.37
CA GLN A 204 0.64 2.69 8.68
C GLN A 204 -0.17 3.89 9.18
N ALA A 205 -0.21 4.08 10.50
CA ALA A 205 -0.88 5.23 11.10
C ALA A 205 -0.21 6.55 10.68
N LEU A 206 1.12 6.62 10.64
CA LEU A 206 1.86 7.80 10.16
C LEU A 206 1.52 8.12 8.70
N VAL A 207 1.60 7.13 7.79
CA VAL A 207 1.23 7.34 6.38
C VAL A 207 -0.23 7.79 6.28
N ALA A 208 -1.17 7.07 6.88
CA ALA A 208 -2.59 7.39 6.82
C ALA A 208 -2.88 8.80 7.36
N THR A 209 -2.40 9.13 8.56
CA THR A 209 -2.64 10.44 9.19
C THR A 209 -1.98 11.59 8.42
N SER A 210 -0.82 11.38 7.78
CA SER A 210 -0.20 12.41 6.93
C SER A 210 -1.07 12.78 5.73
N LEU A 211 -1.84 11.81 5.21
CA LEU A 211 -2.79 11.99 4.12
C LEU A 211 -4.18 12.42 4.62
N GLY A 212 -4.41 12.56 5.93
CA GLY A 212 -5.72 12.89 6.50
C GLY A 212 -6.69 11.70 6.61
N LEU A 213 -6.20 10.47 6.47
CA LEU A 213 -7.01 9.25 6.46
C LEU A 213 -7.35 8.73 7.88
N GLY A 214 -8.56 8.18 8.02
CA GLY A 214 -9.09 7.67 9.28
C GLY A 214 -8.58 6.27 9.66
N THR A 215 -9.07 5.77 10.79
CA THR A 215 -8.68 4.46 11.34
C THR A 215 -9.16 3.28 10.47
N GLU A 216 -10.16 3.51 9.62
CA GLU A 216 -10.66 2.56 8.63
C GLU A 216 -9.59 2.10 7.61
N TYR A 217 -8.49 2.85 7.47
CA TYR A 217 -7.36 2.49 6.62
C TYR A 217 -6.31 1.61 7.32
N PHE A 218 -6.54 1.23 8.58
CA PHE A 218 -5.65 0.31 9.28
C PHE A 218 -5.60 -1.05 8.58
N ARG A 219 -4.38 -1.49 8.22
CA ARG A 219 -4.08 -2.69 7.42
C ARG A 219 -4.41 -2.60 5.93
N THR A 220 -4.70 -1.41 5.41
CA THR A 220 -4.91 -1.18 3.97
C THR A 220 -3.62 -0.82 3.24
N LEU A 221 -2.68 -0.15 3.93
CA LEU A 221 -1.36 0.21 3.41
C LEU A 221 -0.31 -0.69 4.06
N LEU A 222 0.33 -1.58 3.32
CA LEU A 222 1.23 -2.58 3.93
C LEU A 222 2.61 -1.99 4.30
N GLN A 223 3.25 -2.54 5.33
CA GLN A 223 4.65 -2.25 5.70
C GLN A 223 5.38 -3.57 5.98
N SER A 224 6.31 -3.95 5.11
CA SER A 224 7.16 -5.14 5.23
C SER A 224 8.31 -4.88 6.20
N ASN A 225 8.90 -5.92 6.80
CA ASN A 225 10.12 -5.76 7.59
C ASN A 225 11.21 -5.09 6.73
N CYS A 226 11.84 -4.03 7.25
CA CYS A 226 12.80 -3.19 6.53
C CYS A 226 12.24 -2.51 5.25
N GLY A 227 10.92 -2.55 5.04
CA GLY A 227 10.24 -1.79 3.99
C GLY A 227 10.32 -0.28 4.27
N ALA A 228 10.69 0.48 3.25
CA ALA A 228 10.81 1.93 3.28
C ALA A 228 9.62 2.60 2.58
N SER A 229 9.07 3.65 3.18
CA SER A 229 8.03 4.50 2.57
C SER A 229 8.48 5.95 2.63
N VAL A 230 8.23 6.72 1.57
CA VAL A 230 8.75 8.07 1.40
C VAL A 230 7.58 9.04 1.30
N LEU A 231 7.57 10.04 2.17
CA LEU A 231 6.58 11.12 2.19
C LEU A 231 7.28 12.46 1.96
N ASP A 232 6.76 13.22 1.01
CA ASP A 232 7.21 14.58 0.70
C ASP A 232 6.17 15.58 1.22
N PHE A 233 6.62 16.54 2.02
CA PHE A 233 5.82 17.60 2.62
C PHE A 233 6.23 18.94 2.01
N THR A 234 5.31 19.63 1.34
CA THR A 234 5.57 20.93 0.71
C THR A 234 4.83 22.04 1.45
N PRO A 235 5.50 23.15 1.83
CA PRO A 235 4.88 24.30 2.48
C PRO A 235 3.71 24.86 1.67
N GLN A 236 2.68 25.33 2.37
CA GLN A 236 1.57 26.06 1.76
C GLN A 236 1.52 27.52 2.26
N PRO A 237 1.12 28.48 1.40
CA PRO A 237 0.93 29.86 1.80
C PRO A 237 -0.07 30.04 2.94
N GLY A 238 0.10 31.10 3.73
CA GLY A 238 -0.88 31.51 4.73
C GLY A 238 -0.93 30.62 5.98
N GLY A 239 0.16 29.92 6.31
CA GLY A 239 0.25 29.08 7.51
C GLY A 239 -0.66 27.85 7.47
N ARG A 240 -1.05 27.41 6.27
CA ARG A 240 -1.82 26.18 6.07
C ARG A 240 -0.93 24.95 6.31
N PRO A 241 -1.54 23.80 6.63
CA PRO A 241 -0.81 22.53 6.67
C PRO A 241 -0.12 22.26 5.34
N PRO A 242 1.04 21.58 5.34
CA PRO A 242 1.75 21.26 4.11
C PRO A 242 0.90 20.37 3.20
N SER A 243 1.10 20.48 1.88
CA SER A 243 0.65 19.42 0.97
C SER A 243 1.55 18.20 1.17
N VAL A 244 0.95 17.01 1.15
CA VAL A 244 1.63 15.75 1.41
C VAL A 244 1.53 14.86 0.19
N CYS A 245 2.66 14.31 -0.23
CA CYS A 245 2.74 13.33 -1.30
C CYS A 245 3.39 12.04 -0.79
N LEU A 246 2.68 10.92 -0.89
CA LEU A 246 3.23 9.58 -0.72
C LEU A 246 4.01 9.22 -1.98
N ASN A 247 5.31 9.52 -1.94
CA ASN A 247 6.22 9.33 -3.06
C ASN A 247 6.46 7.85 -3.36
N ARG A 248 6.64 7.04 -2.31
CA ARG A 248 6.80 5.57 -2.38
C ARG A 248 6.18 4.92 -1.16
N LEU A 249 5.58 3.75 -1.36
CA LEU A 249 5.07 2.93 -0.27
C LEU A 249 5.75 1.56 -0.29
N ASN A 250 6.34 1.20 0.86
CA ASN A 250 6.79 -0.15 1.15
C ASN A 250 7.80 -0.74 0.15
N GLN A 251 8.82 0.02 -0.19
CA GLN A 251 9.98 -0.47 -0.93
C GLN A 251 10.81 -1.37 -0.02
N THR A 252 10.72 -2.68 -0.26
CA THR A 252 11.25 -3.73 0.61
C THR A 252 12.52 -4.38 0.04
N PRO A 253 13.45 -4.84 0.90
CA PRO A 253 14.59 -5.70 0.53
C PRO A 253 14.19 -7.00 -0.17
N ASN A 254 13.07 -7.59 0.27
CA ASN A 254 12.46 -8.72 -0.41
C ASN A 254 11.58 -8.22 -1.55
N SER A 255 11.39 -9.04 -2.58
CA SER A 255 10.48 -8.67 -3.66
C SER A 255 9.04 -8.44 -3.16
N PRO A 256 8.37 -7.35 -3.56
CA PRO A 256 7.02 -7.07 -3.10
C PRO A 256 6.03 -8.10 -3.62
N ILE A 257 6.34 -8.85 -4.68
CA ILE A 257 5.42 -9.83 -5.24
C ILE A 257 5.62 -11.25 -4.73
N SER A 258 6.71 -11.55 -4.02
CA SER A 258 7.03 -12.90 -3.55
C SER A 258 6.23 -13.36 -2.34
N ALA A 259 5.36 -12.52 -1.78
CA ALA A 259 4.62 -12.80 -0.57
C ALA A 259 3.23 -13.37 -0.86
N GLU A 260 2.96 -14.57 -0.35
CA GLU A 260 1.64 -15.21 -0.37
C GLU A 260 0.65 -14.58 0.62
N SER A 261 1.12 -13.80 1.60
CA SER A 261 0.27 -13.17 2.62
C SER A 261 0.34 -11.64 2.64
N SER A 262 -0.82 -11.01 2.82
CA SER A 262 -1.05 -9.56 2.88
C SER A 262 -1.90 -9.24 4.11
N ALA A 263 -1.44 -8.30 4.94
CA ALA A 263 -2.09 -7.96 6.21
C ALA A 263 -2.37 -9.18 7.13
N GLY A 264 -1.52 -10.21 7.07
CA GLY A 264 -1.67 -11.43 7.86
C GLY A 264 -2.73 -12.43 7.34
N ARG A 265 -3.19 -12.25 6.10
CA ARG A 265 -4.12 -13.14 5.39
C ARG A 265 -3.50 -13.64 4.10
N LYS A 266 -3.74 -14.89 3.69
CA LYS A 266 -3.28 -15.39 2.39
C LYS A 266 -4.02 -14.61 1.29
N SER A 267 -3.31 -14.24 0.22
CA SER A 267 -3.89 -13.58 -0.95
C SER A 267 -3.49 -14.34 -2.20
N SER A 268 -4.51 -14.82 -2.91
CA SER A 268 -4.40 -15.51 -4.20
C SER A 268 -4.69 -14.59 -5.39
N LYS A 269 -5.37 -13.46 -5.14
CA LYS A 269 -5.88 -12.55 -6.18
C LYS A 269 -5.19 -11.20 -6.11
N ARG A 270 -4.64 -10.74 -7.23
CA ARG A 270 -3.79 -9.54 -7.29
C ARG A 270 -3.99 -8.76 -8.59
N ILE A 271 -3.98 -7.44 -8.46
CA ILE A 271 -3.80 -6.51 -9.58
C ILE A 271 -2.43 -5.83 -9.42
N ILE A 272 -1.63 -5.85 -10.46
CA ILE A 272 -0.35 -5.14 -10.54
C ILE A 272 -0.51 -4.01 -11.56
N LEU A 273 -0.45 -2.77 -11.08
CA LEU A 273 -0.45 -1.59 -11.92
C LEU A 273 1.00 -1.32 -12.35
N VAL A 274 1.28 -1.38 -13.63
CA VAL A 274 2.59 -1.10 -14.23
C VAL A 274 2.49 0.20 -15.00
N CYS A 275 3.27 1.20 -14.61
CA CYS A 275 3.41 2.40 -15.41
C CYS A 275 4.21 2.07 -16.67
N GLN A 276 3.76 2.54 -17.84
CA GLN A 276 4.51 2.40 -19.08
C GLN A 276 5.92 3.00 -18.94
N GLY A 277 6.88 2.46 -19.70
CA GLY A 277 8.24 2.99 -19.71
C GLY A 277 8.33 4.40 -20.32
N ALA A 278 9.44 5.08 -20.03
CA ALA A 278 9.75 6.40 -20.52
C ALA A 278 9.79 6.49 -22.06
N THR A 279 9.28 7.59 -22.62
CA THR A 279 9.22 7.86 -24.06
C THR A 279 10.10 9.06 -24.43
N GLN A 280 10.27 9.36 -25.72
CA GLN A 280 11.07 10.52 -26.13
C GLN A 280 10.52 11.86 -25.64
N SER A 281 9.22 11.94 -25.32
CA SER A 281 8.58 13.13 -24.75
C SER A 281 8.72 13.25 -23.23
N SER A 282 9.13 12.19 -22.52
CA SER A 282 9.38 12.24 -21.07
C SER A 282 10.80 12.71 -20.71
N SER A 283 11.72 12.81 -21.68
CA SER A 283 13.00 13.53 -21.54
C SER A 283 12.85 15.00 -21.94
N GLU A 284 13.41 15.91 -21.14
CA GLU A 284 13.27 17.37 -21.23
C GLU A 284 13.12 17.96 -22.65
N GLY A 285 12.02 18.70 -22.86
CA GLY A 285 12.00 19.83 -23.80
C GLY A 285 11.50 19.58 -25.24
N SER A 286 11.04 18.39 -25.61
CA SER A 286 10.47 18.18 -26.95
C SER A 286 8.95 18.39 -26.99
N LEU A 287 8.51 19.37 -27.79
CA LEU A 287 7.12 19.79 -27.98
C LEU A 287 6.42 19.00 -29.12
N GLY A 288 6.76 17.73 -29.32
CA GLY A 288 6.20 16.93 -30.42
C GLY A 288 6.32 15.43 -30.22
N GLY A 289 5.17 14.74 -30.17
CA GLY A 289 5.06 13.28 -30.08
C GLY A 289 3.98 12.86 -29.09
N VAL A 290 2.72 13.13 -29.44
CA VAL A 290 1.54 12.93 -28.58
C VAL A 290 1.05 11.49 -28.73
N GLY A 291 0.83 10.79 -27.60
CA GLY A 291 0.08 9.51 -27.47
C GLY A 291 0.71 8.22 -28.01
N TYR A 292 1.51 8.33 -29.07
CA TYR A 292 2.02 7.19 -29.84
C TYR A 292 3.55 7.14 -29.90
N ALA A 293 4.23 7.89 -29.03
CA ALA A 293 5.68 7.83 -28.97
C ALA A 293 6.13 6.44 -28.45
N PRO A 294 7.04 5.75 -29.16
CA PRO A 294 7.60 4.50 -28.66
C PRO A 294 8.50 4.75 -27.43
N LEU A 295 8.85 3.67 -26.75
CA LEU A 295 9.80 3.72 -25.63
C LEU A 295 11.14 4.31 -26.07
N ASN A 296 11.71 5.18 -25.23
CA ASN A 296 13.11 5.58 -25.37
C ASN A 296 14.03 4.49 -24.76
N MET A 297 15.35 4.67 -24.81
CA MET A 297 16.30 3.66 -24.29
C MET A 297 16.07 3.35 -22.80
N LEU A 298 15.77 4.36 -21.98
CA LEU A 298 15.44 4.17 -20.57
C LEU A 298 14.12 3.40 -20.43
N GLY A 299 13.10 3.73 -21.22
CA GLY A 299 11.82 3.04 -21.23
C GLY A 299 11.92 1.57 -21.59
N VAL A 300 12.77 1.21 -22.56
CA VAL A 300 13.04 -0.20 -22.91
C VAL A 300 13.68 -0.94 -21.73
N ILE A 301 14.67 -0.33 -21.06
CA ILE A 301 15.29 -0.91 -19.86
C ILE A 301 14.26 -1.07 -18.74
N GLN A 302 13.41 -0.06 -18.54
CA GLN A 302 12.34 -0.10 -17.54
C GLN A 302 11.37 -1.26 -17.80
N ALA A 303 10.90 -1.42 -19.03
CA ALA A 303 10.01 -2.50 -19.42
C ALA A 303 10.66 -3.88 -19.19
N GLN A 304 11.93 -4.05 -19.58
CA GLN A 304 12.68 -5.28 -19.36
C GLN A 304 12.86 -5.59 -17.86
N LYS A 305 13.20 -4.60 -17.04
CA LYS A 305 13.33 -4.76 -15.60
C LYS A 305 12.01 -5.10 -14.91
N THR A 306 10.92 -4.53 -15.37
CA THR A 306 9.59 -4.92 -14.88
C THR A 306 9.27 -6.36 -15.27
N ALA A 307 9.57 -6.76 -16.51
CA ALA A 307 9.38 -8.13 -16.98
C ALA A 307 10.21 -9.14 -16.17
N GLU A 308 11.49 -8.84 -15.91
CA GLU A 308 12.36 -9.63 -15.02
C GLU A 308 11.78 -9.73 -13.61
N LEU A 309 11.30 -8.61 -13.04
CA LEU A 309 10.72 -8.60 -11.70
C LEU A 309 9.50 -9.53 -11.60
N LEU A 310 8.67 -9.56 -12.64
CA LEU A 310 7.44 -10.36 -12.69
C LEU A 310 7.66 -11.82 -13.11
N LEU A 311 8.88 -12.23 -13.48
CA LEU A 311 9.19 -13.56 -14.02
C LEU A 311 8.69 -14.71 -13.12
N ASP A 312 8.89 -14.59 -11.81
CA ASP A 312 8.49 -15.61 -10.84
C ASP A 312 6.98 -15.65 -10.55
N LEU A 313 6.20 -14.67 -11.04
CA LEU A 313 4.74 -14.71 -10.95
C LEU A 313 4.12 -15.34 -12.18
N LYS A 314 3.16 -16.25 -11.98
CA LYS A 314 2.26 -16.70 -13.03
C LYS A 314 1.27 -15.57 -13.37
N VAL A 315 1.62 -14.73 -14.34
CA VAL A 315 0.72 -13.70 -14.86
C VAL A 315 -0.37 -14.35 -15.69
N ASN A 316 -1.64 -14.14 -15.32
CA ASN A 316 -2.77 -14.76 -16.02
C ASN A 316 -3.28 -13.92 -17.20
N SER A 317 -3.33 -12.60 -17.01
CA SER A 317 -3.74 -11.67 -18.06
C SER A 317 -3.00 -10.34 -17.95
N ILE A 318 -2.72 -9.75 -19.10
CA ILE A 318 -2.21 -8.38 -19.24
C ILE A 318 -3.29 -7.54 -19.89
N ILE A 319 -3.72 -6.49 -19.20
CA ILE A 319 -4.64 -5.48 -19.70
C ILE A 319 -3.85 -4.20 -19.93
N CYS A 320 -3.71 -3.77 -21.17
CA CYS A 320 -2.91 -2.58 -21.49
C CYS A 320 -3.75 -1.48 -22.16
N SER A 321 -3.32 -0.25 -21.93
CA SER A 321 -3.69 0.88 -22.78
C SER A 321 -3.29 0.61 -24.23
N PRO A 322 -4.08 1.04 -25.24
CA PRO A 322 -3.74 0.89 -26.65
C PRO A 322 -2.58 1.79 -27.12
N GLN A 323 -2.03 2.64 -26.23
CA GLN A 323 -0.90 3.51 -26.55
C GLN A 323 0.39 2.71 -26.76
N VAL A 324 1.23 3.16 -27.71
CA VAL A 324 2.42 2.43 -28.18
C VAL A 324 3.36 2.07 -27.02
N ALA A 325 3.68 3.01 -26.13
CA ALA A 325 4.56 2.75 -24.99
C ALA A 325 4.02 1.68 -24.02
N ALA A 326 2.71 1.65 -23.80
CA ALA A 326 2.06 0.66 -22.96
C ALA A 326 2.05 -0.72 -23.65
N VAL A 327 1.80 -0.76 -24.97
CA VAL A 327 1.87 -1.99 -25.78
C VAL A 327 3.29 -2.54 -25.81
N ASP A 328 4.31 -1.72 -26.05
CA ASP A 328 5.72 -2.13 -26.05
C ASP A 328 6.13 -2.70 -24.67
N THR A 329 5.69 -2.03 -23.59
CA THR A 329 5.91 -2.51 -22.21
C THR A 329 5.22 -3.86 -21.97
N ALA A 330 3.99 -4.02 -22.46
CA ALA A 330 3.23 -5.27 -22.36
C ALA A 330 3.91 -6.41 -23.12
N THR A 331 4.37 -6.16 -24.34
CA THR A 331 5.07 -7.15 -25.17
C THR A 331 6.33 -7.64 -24.47
N ALA A 332 7.14 -6.75 -23.89
CA ALA A 332 8.33 -7.16 -23.13
C ALA A 332 7.99 -8.08 -21.95
N ILE A 333 6.88 -7.83 -21.24
CA ILE A 333 6.43 -8.69 -20.14
C ILE A 333 5.92 -10.04 -20.68
N CYS A 334 5.13 -10.06 -21.76
CA CYS A 334 4.66 -11.29 -22.41
C CYS A 334 5.82 -12.18 -22.84
N GLU A 335 6.80 -11.62 -23.55
CA GLU A 335 7.96 -12.37 -24.07
C GLU A 335 8.74 -13.06 -22.93
N VAL A 336 8.94 -12.38 -21.80
CA VAL A 336 9.61 -12.95 -20.63
C VAL A 336 8.76 -14.03 -19.94
N GLN A 337 7.44 -13.84 -19.85
CA GLN A 337 6.53 -14.84 -19.28
C GLN A 337 6.44 -16.12 -20.14
N GLU A 338 6.40 -15.97 -21.46
CA GLU A 338 6.38 -17.09 -22.41
C GLU A 338 7.74 -17.83 -22.42
N ALA A 339 8.84 -17.10 -22.20
CA ALA A 339 10.18 -17.66 -22.09
C ALA A 339 10.52 -18.23 -20.69
N ALA A 340 9.62 -18.15 -19.70
CA ALA A 340 9.92 -18.50 -18.31
C ALA A 340 10.53 -19.91 -18.15
N ASP A 341 10.00 -20.91 -18.86
CA ASP A 341 10.52 -22.28 -18.86
C ASP A 341 11.98 -22.36 -19.33
N CYS A 342 12.32 -21.64 -20.41
CA CYS A 342 13.70 -21.56 -20.91
C CYS A 342 14.63 -20.81 -19.95
N LEU A 343 14.09 -19.95 -19.09
CA LEU A 343 14.84 -19.19 -18.09
C LEU A 343 15.01 -19.94 -16.76
N GLY A 344 14.53 -21.19 -16.67
CA GLY A 344 14.60 -22.00 -15.45
C GLY A 344 13.61 -21.57 -14.37
N ALA A 345 12.64 -20.71 -14.70
CA ALA A 345 11.51 -20.39 -13.85
C ALA A 345 10.38 -21.38 -14.15
N ASP A 346 9.95 -22.13 -13.12
CA ASP A 346 8.76 -23.00 -13.08
C ASP A 346 8.36 -23.59 -14.45
N CYS A 347 8.91 -24.76 -14.78
CA CYS A 347 9.14 -25.36 -16.12
C CYS A 347 7.94 -25.50 -17.10
N VAL A 348 7.12 -24.47 -17.29
CA VAL A 348 5.93 -24.46 -18.13
C VAL A 348 5.80 -23.07 -18.78
N PRO A 349 5.88 -22.97 -20.12
CA PRO A 349 5.58 -21.73 -20.84
C PRO A 349 4.20 -21.22 -20.47
N ARG A 350 4.11 -19.94 -20.07
CA ARG A 350 2.87 -19.33 -19.64
C ARG A 350 2.32 -18.52 -20.80
N TYR A 351 1.30 -19.05 -21.49
CA TYR A 351 0.54 -18.21 -22.42
C TYR A 351 -0.19 -17.13 -21.62
N VAL A 352 0.10 -15.87 -21.92
CA VAL A 352 -0.50 -14.73 -21.25
C VAL A 352 -1.55 -14.11 -22.17
N GLU A 353 -2.79 -14.02 -21.70
CA GLU A 353 -3.85 -13.35 -22.47
C GLU A 353 -3.63 -11.83 -22.41
N MET A 354 -3.30 -11.22 -23.56
CA MET A 354 -3.15 -9.77 -23.71
C MET A 354 -4.44 -9.14 -24.23
N LYS A 355 -4.99 -8.16 -23.51
CA LYS A 355 -6.21 -7.43 -23.85
C LYS A 355 -5.94 -5.92 -23.87
N ASN A 356 -6.52 -5.23 -24.85
CA ASN A 356 -6.54 -3.77 -24.84
C ASN A 356 -7.75 -3.24 -24.06
N LEU A 357 -7.53 -2.19 -23.26
CA LEU A 357 -8.58 -1.48 -22.54
C LEU A 357 -8.45 0.02 -22.78
N PHE A 358 -9.36 0.57 -23.59
CA PHE A 358 -9.43 2.02 -23.88
C PHE A 358 -9.63 2.86 -22.63
N GLY A 359 -10.22 2.30 -21.57
CA GLY A 359 -10.31 2.96 -20.26
C GLY A 359 -8.95 3.24 -19.60
N LEU A 360 -7.84 2.70 -20.09
CA LEU A 360 -6.47 3.01 -19.65
C LEU A 360 -5.76 4.05 -20.53
N GLU A 361 -6.40 4.51 -21.61
CA GLU A 361 -5.84 5.50 -22.53
C GLU A 361 -5.88 6.91 -21.92
N ILE A 362 -4.80 7.68 -22.06
CA ILE A 362 -4.79 9.08 -21.66
C ILE A 362 -4.86 9.95 -22.91
N ASP A 363 -5.88 10.80 -22.99
CA ASP A 363 -6.01 11.76 -24.10
C ASP A 363 -4.72 12.60 -24.25
N ASP A 364 -4.26 12.71 -25.49
CA ASP A 364 -3.15 13.53 -25.96
C ASP A 364 -3.13 14.96 -25.40
N ALA A 365 -4.32 15.54 -25.21
CA ALA A 365 -4.47 16.87 -24.61
C ALA A 365 -4.11 16.93 -23.12
N PHE A 366 -4.10 15.80 -22.41
CA PHE A 366 -3.66 15.67 -21.02
C PHE A 366 -2.12 15.61 -20.93
N LEU A 367 -1.48 14.88 -21.85
CA LEU A 367 -0.02 14.66 -21.88
C LEU A 367 0.78 15.92 -22.24
N THR A 368 0.26 16.79 -23.12
CA THR A 368 0.96 18.01 -23.58
C THR A 368 1.26 19.03 -22.48
N LYS A 369 0.70 18.86 -21.29
CA LYS A 369 0.87 19.77 -20.14
C LYS A 369 1.29 19.09 -18.86
N GLN A 370 1.83 17.87 -18.88
CA GLN A 370 2.17 17.10 -17.67
C GLN A 370 3.15 17.82 -16.70
N LYS A 371 3.96 18.78 -17.17
CA LYS A 371 4.70 19.73 -16.31
C LYS A 371 3.78 20.46 -15.30
N SER A 372 2.49 20.55 -15.59
CA SER A 372 1.49 21.14 -14.73
C SER A 372 1.06 20.22 -13.60
N LEU A 373 1.08 18.88 -13.65
CA LEU A 373 0.62 18.09 -12.48
C LEU A 373 1.54 18.26 -11.27
N GLU A 374 2.86 18.18 -11.46
CA GLU A 374 3.84 18.50 -10.41
C GLU A 374 3.77 19.98 -9.99
N GLN A 375 3.54 20.91 -10.92
CA GLN A 375 3.35 22.34 -10.61
C GLN A 375 1.98 22.69 -10.01
N ILE A 376 0.94 21.89 -10.24
CA ILE A 376 -0.44 21.99 -9.70
C ILE A 376 -0.43 21.47 -8.27
N VAL A 377 0.30 20.38 -8.01
CA VAL A 377 0.61 19.87 -6.67
C VAL A 377 1.35 20.94 -5.86
N GLN A 378 2.26 21.71 -6.49
CA GLN A 378 3.01 22.79 -5.85
C GLN A 378 2.24 24.12 -5.72
N SER A 379 1.32 24.44 -6.63
CA SER A 379 0.62 25.74 -6.65
C SER A 379 -0.69 25.76 -5.85
N GLY A 380 -1.21 24.60 -5.44
CA GLY A 380 -2.39 24.49 -4.58
C GLY A 380 -3.68 25.07 -5.20
N TRP A 381 -3.69 25.34 -6.50
CA TRP A 381 -4.81 25.97 -7.19
C TRP A 381 -5.04 25.29 -8.53
N MET A 382 -6.03 24.39 -8.57
CA MET A 382 -6.52 23.83 -9.84
C MET A 382 -7.25 24.94 -10.61
N GLY A 383 -6.72 25.34 -11.77
CA GLY A 383 -7.47 26.17 -12.70
C GLY A 383 -8.72 25.43 -13.22
N GLY A 384 -9.79 26.14 -13.56
CA GLY A 384 -11.08 25.53 -13.94
C GLY A 384 -11.02 24.56 -15.14
N MET A 385 -10.06 24.74 -16.06
CA MET A 385 -9.87 23.86 -17.22
C MET A 385 -9.10 22.56 -16.89
N GLU A 386 -8.20 22.59 -15.90
CA GLU A 386 -7.44 21.42 -15.45
C GLU A 386 -8.31 20.49 -14.59
N HIS A 387 -9.17 21.09 -13.77
CA HIS A 387 -10.16 20.36 -12.99
C HIS A 387 -11.15 19.58 -13.88
N GLN A 388 -11.53 20.13 -15.04
CA GLN A 388 -12.42 19.44 -15.98
C GLN A 388 -11.75 18.21 -16.64
N LYS A 389 -10.46 18.30 -16.99
CA LYS A 389 -9.71 17.15 -17.53
C LYS A 389 -9.54 16.04 -16.49
N LEU A 390 -9.24 16.41 -15.24
CA LEU A 390 -9.19 15.47 -14.13
C LEU A 390 -10.54 14.76 -13.94
N LYS A 391 -11.68 15.47 -14.04
CA LYS A 391 -13.01 14.86 -13.98
C LYS A 391 -13.24 13.82 -15.08
N THR A 392 -12.80 14.09 -16.31
CA THR A 392 -12.91 13.12 -17.41
C THR A 392 -12.07 11.88 -17.12
N LEU A 393 -10.82 12.06 -16.72
CA LEU A 393 -9.93 10.97 -16.34
C LEU A 393 -10.51 10.15 -15.18
N TRP A 394 -11.06 10.83 -14.18
CA TRP A 394 -11.69 10.20 -13.03
C TRP A 394 -12.95 9.41 -13.41
N ALA A 395 -13.79 9.93 -14.30
CA ALA A 395 -14.96 9.22 -14.78
C ALA A 395 -14.55 7.94 -15.53
N GLN A 396 -13.56 8.05 -16.41
CA GLN A 396 -12.98 6.94 -17.16
C GLN A 396 -12.37 5.86 -16.25
N SER A 397 -11.75 6.26 -15.13
CA SER A 397 -11.13 5.32 -14.20
C SER A 397 -12.12 4.38 -13.53
N GLU A 398 -13.41 4.72 -13.44
CA GLU A 398 -14.42 3.80 -12.88
C GLU A 398 -14.60 2.57 -13.77
N ASP A 399 -14.84 2.79 -15.06
CA ASP A 399 -15.04 1.71 -16.02
C ASP A 399 -13.77 0.84 -16.12
N ALA A 400 -12.60 1.47 -16.09
CA ALA A 400 -11.33 0.76 -16.06
C ALA A 400 -11.15 -0.07 -14.80
N TRP A 401 -11.45 0.48 -13.62
CA TRP A 401 -11.37 -0.24 -12.35
C TRP A 401 -12.30 -1.46 -12.34
N GLN A 402 -13.55 -1.30 -12.76
CA GLN A 402 -14.50 -2.41 -12.84
C GLN A 402 -14.03 -3.50 -13.82
N ALA A 403 -13.48 -3.11 -14.97
CA ALA A 403 -12.92 -4.07 -15.93
C ALA A 403 -11.77 -4.89 -15.32
N LEU A 404 -10.86 -4.26 -14.58
CA LEU A 404 -9.76 -4.95 -13.91
C LEU A 404 -10.24 -5.89 -12.80
N VAL A 405 -11.18 -5.44 -11.97
CA VAL A 405 -11.74 -6.26 -10.88
C VAL A 405 -12.50 -7.48 -11.44
N ASN A 406 -13.20 -7.33 -12.57
CA ASN A 406 -13.92 -8.43 -13.22
C ASN A 406 -13.01 -9.54 -13.80
N GLU A 407 -11.70 -9.29 -13.95
CA GLU A 407 -10.73 -10.34 -14.32
C GLU A 407 -10.35 -11.25 -13.15
N LEU A 408 -10.71 -10.86 -11.92
CA LEU A 408 -10.47 -11.66 -10.72
C LEU A 408 -11.71 -12.56 -10.45
N PRO A 409 -11.52 -13.88 -10.25
CA PRO A 409 -12.63 -14.77 -9.99
C PRO A 409 -13.27 -14.50 -8.61
N ASP A 410 -14.59 -14.68 -8.55
CA ASP A 410 -15.37 -14.54 -7.32
C ASP A 410 -15.20 -15.73 -6.37
N ASP A 411 -14.85 -16.92 -6.88
CA ASP A 411 -14.72 -18.14 -6.08
C ASP A 411 -13.31 -18.39 -5.55
N ASP A 412 -13.22 -19.19 -4.48
CA ASP A 412 -11.97 -19.63 -3.87
C ASP A 412 -11.63 -21.08 -4.28
N GLY A 413 -11.93 -21.45 -5.53
CA GLY A 413 -11.69 -22.78 -6.08
C GLY A 413 -10.21 -23.15 -6.19
N ALA A 414 -9.92 -24.37 -6.65
CA ALA A 414 -8.56 -24.91 -6.79
C ALA A 414 -7.66 -24.16 -7.79
N ASP A 415 -8.23 -23.26 -8.61
CA ASP A 415 -7.54 -22.40 -9.58
C ASP A 415 -7.77 -20.91 -9.24
N SER A 416 -7.86 -20.59 -7.93
CA SER A 416 -8.21 -19.25 -7.42
C SER A 416 -7.06 -18.24 -7.44
N ASP A 417 -5.83 -18.67 -7.75
CA ASP A 417 -4.68 -17.80 -7.92
C ASP A 417 -4.81 -17.03 -9.24
N ARG A 418 -4.95 -15.70 -9.13
CA ARG A 418 -5.14 -14.81 -10.28
C ARG A 418 -4.31 -13.55 -10.14
N VAL A 419 -3.37 -13.37 -11.05
CA VAL A 419 -2.57 -12.15 -11.20
C VAL A 419 -2.94 -11.46 -12.51
N VAL A 420 -3.46 -10.24 -12.38
CA VAL A 420 -3.79 -9.35 -13.50
C VAL A 420 -2.78 -8.21 -13.53
N VAL A 421 -2.13 -7.99 -14.66
CA VAL A 421 -1.21 -6.87 -14.85
C VAL A 421 -1.90 -5.80 -15.69
N ALA A 422 -2.01 -4.59 -15.17
CA ALA A 422 -2.61 -3.45 -15.86
C ALA A 422 -1.53 -2.45 -16.27
N ILE A 423 -1.40 -2.17 -17.56
CA ILE A 423 -0.32 -1.31 -18.10
C ILE A 423 -0.91 -0.03 -18.66
N GLY A 424 -0.39 1.11 -18.22
CA GLY A 424 -0.91 2.42 -18.64
C GLY A 424 -0.05 3.57 -18.14
N HIS A 425 -0.52 4.77 -18.40
CA HIS A 425 0.15 5.99 -17.97
C HIS A 425 0.01 6.21 -16.44
N PRO A 426 1.01 6.80 -15.74
CA PRO A 426 0.93 7.07 -14.31
C PRO A 426 -0.37 7.74 -13.84
N ALA A 427 -0.89 8.70 -14.61
CA ALA A 427 -2.10 9.46 -14.25
C ALA A 427 -3.37 8.60 -14.09
N ILE A 428 -3.60 7.61 -14.96
CA ILE A 428 -4.77 6.71 -14.80
C ILE A 428 -4.56 5.79 -13.59
N HIS A 429 -3.32 5.31 -13.36
CA HIS A 429 -3.01 4.46 -12.22
C HIS A 429 -3.17 5.18 -10.88
N LEU A 430 -2.88 6.48 -10.81
CA LEU A 430 -3.21 7.30 -9.64
C LEU A 430 -4.73 7.30 -9.36
N ALA A 431 -5.55 7.46 -10.40
CA ALA A 431 -7.00 7.39 -10.25
C ALA A 431 -7.47 5.99 -9.80
N LEU A 432 -6.88 4.92 -10.34
CA LEU A 432 -7.18 3.54 -9.94
C LEU A 432 -6.75 3.24 -8.49
N LEU A 433 -5.61 3.77 -8.04
CA LEU A 433 -5.18 3.67 -6.64
C LEU A 433 -6.14 4.39 -5.70
N CYS A 434 -6.58 5.59 -6.06
CA CYS A 434 -7.61 6.31 -5.29
C CYS A 434 -8.93 5.52 -5.24
N ARG A 435 -9.38 4.92 -6.36
CA ARG A 435 -10.58 4.06 -6.40
C ARG A 435 -10.42 2.83 -5.50
N CYS A 436 -9.27 2.16 -5.55
CA CYS A 436 -8.95 1.02 -4.69
C CYS A 436 -9.06 1.37 -3.21
N LEU A 437 -8.65 2.58 -2.85
CA LEU A 437 -8.65 3.10 -1.48
C LEU A 437 -9.96 3.79 -1.09
N ASP A 438 -10.98 3.81 -1.96
CA ASP A 438 -12.23 4.57 -1.75
C ASP A 438 -12.01 6.07 -1.46
N LEU A 439 -10.99 6.65 -2.12
CA LEU A 439 -10.64 8.06 -2.04
C LEU A 439 -11.27 8.84 -3.19
N THR A 440 -11.57 10.12 -2.95
CA THR A 440 -12.01 11.03 -4.02
C THR A 440 -10.84 11.42 -4.93
N MET A 441 -11.17 11.94 -6.11
CA MET A 441 -10.20 12.49 -7.07
C MET A 441 -9.26 13.55 -6.46
N ASP A 442 -9.68 14.23 -5.39
CA ASP A 442 -8.87 15.27 -4.73
C ASP A 442 -7.60 14.71 -4.06
N TYR A 443 -7.53 13.39 -3.85
CA TYR A 443 -6.37 12.70 -3.31
C TYR A 443 -5.34 12.30 -4.37
N MET A 444 -5.66 12.37 -5.67
CA MET A 444 -4.70 11.99 -6.72
C MET A 444 -3.35 12.74 -6.61
N PRO A 445 -3.30 14.04 -6.29
CA PRO A 445 -2.04 14.77 -6.07
C PRO A 445 -1.22 14.27 -4.87
N SER A 446 -1.82 13.50 -3.97
CA SER A 446 -1.17 13.00 -2.75
C SER A 446 -0.39 11.70 -2.97
N PHE A 447 -0.32 11.22 -4.20
CA PHE A 447 0.44 10.03 -4.60
C PHE A 447 1.31 10.37 -5.80
N HIS A 448 2.49 9.75 -5.86
CA HIS A 448 3.40 9.86 -7.01
C HIS A 448 3.61 8.48 -7.63
N LEU A 449 3.80 8.45 -8.94
CA LEU A 449 4.17 7.25 -9.70
C LEU A 449 5.15 7.65 -10.81
N ASP A 450 6.29 7.00 -10.87
CA ASP A 450 7.31 7.18 -11.91
C ASP A 450 6.98 6.30 -13.14
N ASP A 451 7.47 6.71 -14.32
CA ASP A 451 7.48 5.83 -15.51
C ASP A 451 8.18 4.50 -15.19
N GLY A 452 7.63 3.40 -15.68
CA GLY A 452 8.16 2.05 -15.43
C GLY A 452 7.99 1.54 -13.99
N SER A 453 7.43 2.33 -13.07
CA SER A 453 7.15 1.90 -11.70
C SER A 453 6.04 0.86 -11.64
N ILE A 454 6.01 0.07 -10.56
CA ILE A 454 4.90 -0.83 -10.28
C ILE A 454 4.20 -0.48 -8.96
N SER A 455 2.91 -0.76 -8.90
CA SER A 455 2.11 -0.76 -7.67
C SER A 455 1.34 -2.06 -7.56
N VAL A 456 1.28 -2.64 -6.37
CA VAL A 456 0.71 -3.98 -6.15
C VAL A 456 -0.49 -3.88 -5.22
N ILE A 457 -1.62 -4.43 -5.65
CA ILE A 457 -2.88 -4.46 -4.91
C ILE A 457 -3.31 -5.92 -4.74
N ASP A 458 -3.48 -6.33 -3.49
CA ASP A 458 -3.92 -7.68 -3.11
C ASP A 458 -5.38 -7.69 -2.67
N PHE A 459 -6.08 -8.78 -2.99
CA PHE A 459 -7.48 -9.00 -2.63
C PHE A 459 -7.63 -10.28 -1.80
N PRO A 460 -7.19 -10.29 -0.53
CA PRO A 460 -7.27 -11.49 0.32
C PRO A 460 -8.69 -11.91 0.70
N ASP A 461 -9.67 -11.01 0.61
CA ASP A 461 -11.10 -11.33 0.80
C ASP A 461 -11.86 -11.44 -0.54
N GLY A 462 -11.14 -11.60 -1.65
CA GLY A 462 -11.70 -11.60 -3.00
C GLY A 462 -12.00 -10.21 -3.56
N PRO A 463 -12.43 -10.13 -4.83
CA PRO A 463 -12.62 -8.87 -5.56
C PRO A 463 -13.75 -7.98 -5.00
N LYS A 464 -14.66 -8.55 -4.20
CA LYS A 464 -15.71 -7.80 -3.50
C LYS A 464 -15.24 -7.20 -2.17
N GLY A 465 -14.10 -7.66 -1.66
CA GLY A 465 -13.44 -7.08 -0.49
C GLY A 465 -12.65 -5.82 -0.85
N GLY A 466 -12.21 -5.08 0.16
CA GLY A 466 -11.32 -3.95 -0.04
C GLY A 466 -9.92 -4.41 -0.48
N GLY A 467 -9.37 -3.73 -1.48
CA GLY A 467 -7.99 -3.96 -1.92
C GLY A 467 -6.98 -3.51 -0.87
N ILE A 468 -5.89 -4.26 -0.73
CA ILE A 468 -4.76 -3.93 0.14
C ILE A 468 -3.61 -3.48 -0.74
N VAL A 469 -3.20 -2.23 -0.58
CA VAL A 469 -2.07 -1.67 -1.30
C VAL A 469 -0.79 -2.17 -0.64
N ARG A 470 -0.12 -3.10 -1.34
CA ARG A 470 1.11 -3.71 -0.85
C ARG A 470 2.31 -2.80 -1.04
N CYS A 471 2.40 -2.14 -2.19
CA CYS A 471 3.40 -1.12 -2.48
C CYS A 471 2.88 -0.17 -3.56
N THR A 472 3.44 1.04 -3.58
CA THR A 472 3.23 2.03 -4.65
C THR A 472 4.56 2.60 -5.08
N ASN A 473 4.62 2.98 -6.35
CA ASN A 473 5.82 3.55 -6.97
C ASN A 473 7.09 2.72 -6.69
N TYR A 474 6.97 1.40 -6.75
CA TYR A 474 8.10 0.52 -6.54
C TYR A 474 8.98 0.57 -7.78
N THR A 475 10.16 1.17 -7.65
CA THR A 475 11.15 1.36 -8.73
C THR A 475 12.46 0.65 -8.43
N ALA A 476 12.52 -0.20 -7.39
CA ALA A 476 13.75 -0.87 -7.00
C ALA A 476 14.31 -1.74 -8.14
N HIS A 477 13.44 -2.31 -8.98
CA HIS A 477 13.81 -3.06 -10.19
C HIS A 477 14.61 -2.25 -11.21
N LEU A 478 14.51 -0.91 -11.16
CA LEU A 478 15.22 0.01 -12.04
C LEU A 478 16.60 0.41 -11.48
N GLY A 479 16.91 0.07 -10.23
CA GLY A 479 18.18 0.38 -9.58
C GLY A 479 19.22 -0.72 -9.71
N ARG A 480 20.50 -0.39 -9.51
CA ARG A 480 21.62 -1.37 -9.46
C ARG A 480 21.52 -2.41 -8.33
N TRP A 481 20.56 -2.23 -7.44
CA TRP A 481 20.32 -3.03 -6.24
C TRP A 481 19.06 -3.89 -6.35
N SER A 482 18.38 -3.89 -7.50
CA SER A 482 17.35 -4.88 -7.78
C SER A 482 17.99 -6.25 -7.75
N VAL A 483 17.66 -7.07 -6.77
CA VAL A 483 17.86 -8.51 -6.90
C VAL A 483 16.63 -8.99 -7.67
N PRO A 484 16.76 -9.38 -8.96
CA PRO A 484 15.66 -10.01 -9.67
C PRO A 484 15.26 -11.26 -8.91
N ILE A 485 13.97 -11.56 -8.83
CA ILE A 485 13.57 -12.86 -8.30
C ILE A 485 13.88 -13.88 -9.38
N THR A 486 14.94 -14.64 -9.18
CA THR A 486 15.23 -15.85 -9.96
C THR A 486 15.62 -17.01 -9.03
N LYS A 487 15.17 -16.92 -7.75
CA LYS A 487 15.44 -17.77 -6.56
C LYS A 487 16.91 -18.01 -6.13
N SER A 488 17.17 -17.95 -4.80
CA SER A 488 18.08 -18.91 -4.13
C SER A 488 17.75 -19.18 -2.63
N THR A 489 17.63 -20.48 -2.32
CA THR A 489 18.04 -21.23 -1.12
C THR A 489 17.86 -20.64 0.27
N GLU A 490 16.64 -20.70 0.80
CA GLU A 490 16.35 -21.26 2.14
C GLU A 490 14.83 -21.26 2.28
N ASN A 491 14.28 -22.48 2.33
CA ASN A 491 12.86 -22.83 2.50
C ASN A 491 11.95 -21.65 2.92
N ASN A 492 11.14 -21.17 1.98
CA ASN A 492 9.98 -20.33 2.26
C ASN A 492 8.80 -21.14 2.84
N ASP A 493 9.03 -22.39 3.22
CA ASP A 493 8.12 -23.16 4.04
C ASP A 493 8.39 -22.80 5.51
N GLU A 494 7.49 -22.01 6.11
CA GLU A 494 6.87 -22.24 7.43
C GLU A 494 6.41 -20.94 8.16
N PHE A 495 5.08 -20.89 8.42
CA PHE A 495 4.26 -20.12 9.38
C PHE A 495 3.79 -18.67 9.13
#